data_AF-A0A0Q4XQ27-F1
#
_entry.id   AF-A0A0Q4XQ27-F1
#
_cell.length_a   1.000
_cell.length_b   1.000
_cell.length_c   1.000
_cell.angle_alpha   90.00
_cell.angle_beta   90.00
_cell.angle_gamma   90.00
#
_symmetry.space_group_name_H-M   'P 1'
#
loop_
_entity.id
_entity.type
_entity.pdbx_description
1 polymer ?
#
loop_
_entity_poly.entity_id
_entity_poly.type
_entity_poly.pdbx_seq_one_letter_code
_entity_poly.pdbx_strand_id
1 'polypeptide(L)'
;MTKQLNIRSDEAHALASDFAERLDTSVTDVVLRALREFGAKLDPRDELTPSQQAEFDALRALARKASANKRPGATSDHRDMYDEFGLPL
;
A
#
# COMPACT_ATOMS: atom_id res chain seq x y z
N MET A 1 29.11 -5.86 3.01
CA MET A 1 29.43 -5.46 1.62
C MET A 1 28.53 -4.31 1.24
N THR A 2 29.10 -3.19 0.80
CA THR A 2 28.34 -2.09 0.20
C THR A 2 27.80 -2.53 -1.15
N LYS A 3 26.50 -2.29 -1.42
CA LYS A 3 25.86 -2.58 -2.70
C LYS A 3 25.73 -1.28 -3.49
N GLN A 4 26.08 -1.30 -4.78
CA GLN A 4 25.97 -0.14 -5.66
C GLN A 4 24.65 -0.19 -6.45
N LEU A 5 23.92 0.92 -6.46
CA LEU A 5 22.77 1.13 -7.35
C LEU A 5 23.26 1.80 -8.63
N ASN A 6 22.98 1.20 -9.79
CA ASN A 6 23.36 1.75 -11.09
C ASN A 6 22.10 2.23 -11.84
N ILE A 7 22.04 3.52 -12.17
CA ILE A 7 20.93 4.13 -12.89
C ILE A 7 21.49 4.71 -14.19
N ARG A 8 21.02 4.22 -15.33
CA ARG A 8 21.40 4.70 -16.67
C ARG A 8 20.32 5.61 -17.23
N SER A 9 20.22 6.81 -16.67
CA SER A 9 19.30 7.85 -17.13
C SER A 9 19.90 9.22 -16.81
N ASP A 10 20.17 9.99 -17.86
CA ASP A 10 20.74 11.33 -17.73
C ASP A 10 19.77 12.28 -16.99
N GLU A 11 18.47 12.13 -17.25
CA GLU A 11 17.42 12.89 -16.56
C GLU A 11 17.37 12.59 -15.06
N ALA A 12 17.44 11.31 -14.68
CA ALA A 12 17.47 10.92 -13.27
C ALA A 12 18.70 11.47 -12.54
N HIS A 13 19.85 11.48 -13.22
CA HIS A 13 21.08 12.06 -12.68
C HIS A 13 20.95 13.58 -12.52
N ALA A 14 20.43 14.29 -13.53
CA ALA A 14 20.23 15.74 -13.48
C ALA A 14 19.28 16.15 -12.35
N LEU A 15 18.14 15.47 -12.19
CA LEU A 15 17.17 15.74 -11.12
C LEU A 15 17.76 15.49 -9.73
N ALA A 16 18.46 14.36 -9.55
CA ALA A 16 19.02 14.01 -8.26
C ALA A 16 20.13 15.00 -7.85
N SER A 17 20.92 15.50 -8.80
CA SER A 17 21.92 16.55 -8.56
C SER A 17 21.29 17.90 -8.22
N ASP A 18 20.28 18.38 -8.98
CA ASP A 18 19.58 19.64 -8.66
C ASP A 18 18.99 19.62 -7.25
N PHE A 19 18.36 18.51 -6.87
CA PHE A 19 17.77 18.37 -5.53
C PHE A 19 18.83 18.32 -4.44
N ALA A 20 19.97 17.68 -4.68
CA ALA A 20 21.06 17.62 -3.72
C ALA A 20 21.63 19.02 -3.45
N GLU A 21 21.85 19.82 -4.50
CA GLU A 21 22.31 21.21 -4.39
C GLU A 21 21.31 22.09 -3.61
N ARG A 22 20.03 22.04 -3.99
CA ARG A 22 18.99 22.88 -3.37
C ARG A 22 18.70 22.53 -1.91
N LEU A 23 18.93 21.27 -1.53
CA LEU A 23 18.69 20.78 -0.17
C LEU A 23 19.95 20.74 0.70
N ASP A 24 21.10 21.18 0.16
CA ASP A 24 22.42 21.12 0.80
C ASP A 24 22.72 19.73 1.38
N THR A 25 22.55 18.70 0.54
CA THR A 25 22.68 17.30 0.95
C THR A 25 23.31 16.45 -0.16
N SER A 26 23.53 15.15 0.11
CA SER A 26 24.11 14.26 -0.89
C SER A 26 23.07 13.70 -1.86
N VAL A 27 23.47 13.41 -3.10
CA VAL A 27 22.64 12.70 -4.09
C VAL A 27 22.11 11.38 -3.52
N THR A 28 22.94 10.67 -2.75
CA THR A 28 22.55 9.43 -2.06
C THR A 28 21.39 9.68 -1.09
N ASP A 29 21.45 10.75 -0.29
CA ASP A 29 20.40 11.07 0.67
C ASP A 29 19.10 11.49 -0.02
N VAL A 30 19.19 12.27 -1.11
CA VAL A 30 18.02 12.60 -1.95
C VAL A 30 17.35 11.33 -2.46
N VAL A 31 18.12 10.43 -3.09
CA VAL A 31 17.59 9.19 -3.66
C VAL A 31 16.99 8.32 -2.57
N LEU A 32 17.65 8.20 -1.41
CA LEU A 32 17.15 7.40 -0.29
C LEU A 32 15.84 7.96 0.27
N ARG A 33 15.74 9.28 0.45
CA ARG A 33 14.52 9.95 0.92
C ARG A 33 13.38 9.75 -0.08
N ALA A 34 13.64 9.98 -1.37
CA ALA A 34 12.65 9.80 -2.42
C ALA A 34 12.14 8.35 -2.50
N LEU A 35 13.03 7.36 -2.40
CA LEU A 35 12.65 5.95 -2.40
C LEU A 35 11.81 5.57 -1.16
N ARG A 36 12.12 6.14 0.01
CA ARG A 36 11.32 5.92 1.23
C ARG A 36 9.93 6.53 1.11
N GLU A 37 9.83 7.78 0.65
CA GLU A 37 8.55 8.47 0.43
C GLU A 37 7.71 7.80 -0.65
N PHE A 38 8.34 7.30 -1.72
CA PHE A 38 7.67 6.51 -2.75
C PHE A 38 7.20 5.16 -2.20
N GLY A 39 8.05 4.48 -1.42
CA GLY A 39 7.73 3.21 -0.78
C GLY A 39 6.56 3.29 0.20
N ALA A 40 6.41 4.40 0.94
CA ALA A 40 5.29 4.64 1.84
C ALA A 40 3.93 4.75 1.14
N LYS A 41 3.92 4.96 -0.19
CA LYS A 41 2.70 5.00 -1.02
C LYS A 41 2.36 3.64 -1.63
N LEU A 42 3.25 2.66 -1.51
CA LEU A 42 2.99 1.30 -1.98
C LEU A 42 2.23 0.54 -0.90
N ASP A 43 1.31 -0.32 -1.33
CA ASP A 43 0.69 -1.28 -0.41
C ASP A 43 1.80 -2.12 0.25
N PRO A 44 1.69 -2.43 1.56
CA PRO A 44 2.65 -3.28 2.24
C PRO A 44 2.84 -4.59 1.47
N ARG A 45 4.07 -4.87 1.05
CA ARG A 45 4.46 -6.21 0.60
C ARG A 45 4.74 -7.06 1.83
N ASP A 46 3.72 -7.31 2.64
CA ASP A 46 3.83 -8.38 3.61
C ASP A 46 3.68 -9.67 2.82
N GLU A 47 4.82 -10.25 2.43
CA GLU A 47 4.86 -11.65 2.04
C GLU A 47 4.35 -12.43 3.25
N LEU A 48 3.08 -12.86 3.18
CA LEU A 48 2.48 -13.69 4.21
C LEU A 48 3.41 -14.89 4.41
N THR A 49 3.75 -15.17 5.67
CA THR A 49 4.43 -16.43 5.99
C THR A 49 3.59 -17.60 5.46
N PRO A 50 4.17 -18.78 5.18
CA PRO A 50 3.40 -19.90 4.64
C PRO A 50 2.14 -20.24 5.44
N SER A 51 2.18 -20.09 6.78
CA SER A 51 1.00 -20.29 7.64
C SER A 51 -0.04 -19.19 7.48
N GLN A 52 0.37 -17.91 7.41
CA GLN A 52 -0.54 -16.78 7.18
C GLN A 52 -1.18 -16.85 5.79
N GLN A 53 -0.44 -17.29 4.77
CA GLN A 53 -0.96 -17.50 3.43
C GLN A 53 -2.01 -18.62 3.42
N ALA A 54 -1.74 -19.75 4.09
CA ALA A 54 -2.69 -20.85 4.21
C ALA A 54 -3.97 -20.42 4.95
N GLU A 55 -3.86 -19.63 6.01
CA GLU A 55 -5.00 -19.08 6.75
C GLU A 55 -5.81 -18.10 5.89
N PHE A 56 -5.13 -17.18 5.20
CA PHE A 56 -5.75 -16.26 4.25
C PHE A 56 -6.53 -17.01 3.17
N ASP A 57 -5.93 -18.04 2.57
CA ASP A 57 -6.57 -18.84 1.53
C ASP A 57 -7.79 -19.60 2.06
N ALA A 58 -7.71 -20.13 3.29
CA ALA A 58 -8.84 -20.78 3.95
C ALA A 58 -10.00 -19.81 4.20
N LEU A 59 -9.73 -18.60 4.70
CA LEU A 59 -10.74 -17.56 4.91
C LEU A 59 -11.38 -17.12 3.58
N ARG A 60 -10.59 -16.92 2.54
CA ARG A 60 -11.09 -16.55 1.20
C ARG A 60 -11.95 -17.64 0.60
N ALA A 61 -11.58 -18.92 0.76
CA ALA A 61 -12.39 -20.04 0.31
C ALA A 61 -13.75 -20.09 1.04
N LEU A 62 -13.76 -19.85 2.35
CA LEU A 62 -14.99 -19.78 3.14
C LEU A 62 -15.89 -18.62 2.68
N ALA A 63 -15.32 -17.44 2.48
CA ALA A 63 -16.07 -16.26 2.02
C ALA A 63 -16.73 -16.49 0.65
N ARG A 64 -16.04 -17.14 -0.30
CA ARG A 64 -16.59 -17.51 -1.62
C ARG A 64 -17.73 -18.52 -1.50
N LYS A 65 -17.63 -19.50 -0.59
CA LYS A 65 -18.73 -20.44 -0.32
C LYS A 65 -19.93 -19.72 0.31
N ALA A 66 -19.68 -18.83 1.26
CA ALA A 66 -20.72 -18.06 1.93
C ALA A 66 -21.44 -17.11 0.96
N SER A 67 -20.73 -16.50 0.00
CA SER A 67 -21.34 -15.58 -0.96
C SER A 67 -22.42 -16.22 -1.83
N ALA A 68 -22.33 -17.53 -2.09
CA ALA A 68 -23.38 -18.26 -2.81
C ALA A 68 -24.71 -18.32 -2.06
N ASN A 69 -24.70 -18.13 -0.73
CA ASN A 69 -25.88 -18.13 0.13
C ASN A 69 -26.37 -16.71 0.46
N LYS A 70 -25.74 -15.68 -0.10
CA LYS A 70 -26.10 -14.29 0.16
C LYS A 70 -27.44 -13.98 -0.52
N ARG A 71 -28.41 -13.49 0.26
CA ARG A 71 -29.72 -13.09 -0.27
C ARG A 71 -29.56 -11.88 -1.22
N PRO A 72 -30.33 -11.80 -2.32
CA PRO A 72 -30.38 -10.61 -3.15
C PRO A 72 -30.67 -9.35 -2.32
N GLY A 73 -29.94 -8.27 -2.56
CA GLY A 73 -30.10 -7.01 -1.82
C GLY A 73 -29.52 -7.01 -0.40
N ALA A 74 -28.98 -8.13 0.11
CA ALA A 74 -28.30 -8.12 1.40
C ALA A 74 -27.03 -7.25 1.31
N THR A 75 -26.97 -6.20 2.12
CA THR A 75 -25.81 -5.31 2.23
C THR A 75 -25.52 -5.07 3.72
N SER A 76 -24.40 -4.43 4.02
CA SER A 76 -24.12 -3.89 5.37
C SER A 76 -24.57 -2.43 5.47
N ASP A 77 -25.49 -2.01 4.60
CA ASP A 77 -26.08 -0.69 4.66
C ASP A 77 -27.15 -0.70 5.74
N HIS A 78 -26.94 0.12 6.77
CA HIS A 78 -27.80 0.23 7.93
C HIS A 78 -28.34 1.66 8.09
N ARG A 79 -28.37 2.45 7.01
CA ARG A 79 -28.85 3.84 7.02
C ARG A 79 -30.32 3.97 7.44
N ASP A 80 -31.07 2.88 7.43
CA ASP A 80 -32.42 2.79 7.97
C ASP A 80 -32.47 2.75 9.50
N MET A 81 -31.35 2.45 10.16
CA MET A 81 -31.23 2.36 11.61
C MET A 81 -30.62 3.63 12.26
N TYR A 82 -30.07 4.54 11.45
CA TYR A 82 -29.35 5.71 11.92
C TYR A 82 -29.80 6.98 11.18
N ASP A 83 -29.84 8.12 11.87
CA ASP A 83 -30.13 9.43 11.31
C ASP A 83 -28.98 9.97 10.44
N GLU A 84 -29.17 11.18 9.89
CA GLU A 84 -28.17 11.84 9.04
C GLU A 84 -26.85 12.18 9.76
N PHE A 85 -26.83 12.15 11.10
CA PHE A 85 -25.66 12.35 11.93
C PHE A 85 -25.03 11.01 12.41
N GLY A 86 -25.63 9.87 12.05
CA GLY A 86 -25.18 8.54 12.45
C GLY A 86 -25.64 8.12 13.85
N LEU A 87 -26.65 8.78 14.43
CA LEU A 87 -27.26 8.40 15.70
C LEU A 87 -28.43 7.44 15.47
N PRO A 88 -28.71 6.49 16.38
CA PRO A 88 -29.85 5.59 16.24
C PRO A 88 -31.18 6.36 16.15
N LEU A 89 -32.05 5.92 15.23
CA LEU A 89 -33.44 6.41 15.13
C LEU A 89 -34.35 5.90 16.25
#